data_AF-E1JRV6-F1
#
_entry.id   AF-E1JRV6-F1
#
_cell.length_a   1.000
_cell.length_b   1.000
_cell.length_c   1.000
_cell.angle_alpha   90.00
_cell.angle_beta   90.00
_cell.angle_gamma   90.00
#
_symmetry.space_group_name_H-M   'P 1'
#
loop_
_entity.id
_entity.type
_entity.pdbx_description
1 polymer ?
#
loop_
_entity_poly.entity_id
_entity_poly.type
_entity_poly.pdbx_seq_one_letter_code
_entity_poly.pdbx_strand_id
1 'polypeptide(L)'
;MIRRLHAVALAAAFVVLAAGAALAAPERMAIYMTVAGPLELVRDGATSSILLGGKVIHQSQGASLTAQSYMSVGDPSDGYDALLLRHGVGDAECPITFDLVTVGADKASLVTPNINKCSRLVSINVDGDKLMLVTEKQNGRTEVIEYNDAKRRGGGKKP
;
A
#
# COMPACT_ATOMS: atom_id res chain seq x y z
N MET A 1 -35.40 59.60 -13.61
CA MET A 1 -34.95 59.04 -12.33
C MET A 1 -34.74 57.54 -12.47
N ILE A 2 -33.47 57.16 -12.60
CA ILE A 2 -32.96 55.81 -12.86
C ILE A 2 -32.97 55.04 -11.54
N ARG A 3 -33.97 54.20 -11.28
CA ARG A 3 -34.07 53.43 -10.02
C ARG A 3 -34.75 52.07 -10.16
N ARG A 4 -34.50 51.27 -11.22
CA ARG A 4 -35.00 49.88 -11.26
C ARG A 4 -34.07 48.88 -11.99
N LEU A 5 -32.75 49.06 -11.89
CA LEU A 5 -31.76 48.18 -12.54
C LEU A 5 -30.81 47.45 -11.57
N HIS A 6 -31.22 47.30 -10.30
CA HIS A 6 -30.39 46.61 -9.28
C HIS A 6 -31.01 45.31 -8.75
N ALA A 7 -32.21 44.93 -9.20
CA ALA A 7 -32.91 43.75 -8.66
C ALA A 7 -32.63 42.44 -9.42
N VAL A 8 -31.96 42.48 -10.57
CA VAL A 8 -31.69 41.27 -11.38
C VAL A 8 -30.26 40.72 -11.15
N ALA A 9 -29.37 41.49 -10.52
CA ALA A 9 -27.99 41.07 -10.26
C ALA A 9 -27.83 40.15 -9.02
N LEU A 10 -28.87 39.97 -8.21
CA LEU A 10 -28.80 39.14 -6.99
C LEU A 10 -29.20 37.67 -7.20
N ALA A 11 -29.76 37.32 -8.37
CA ALA A 11 -30.18 35.95 -8.68
C ALA A 11 -29.09 35.09 -9.33
N ALA A 12 -27.97 35.68 -9.76
CA ALA A 12 -26.86 34.97 -10.40
C ALA A 12 -25.73 34.58 -9.43
N ALA A 13 -25.74 35.08 -8.20
CA ALA A 13 -24.63 34.88 -7.25
C ALA A 13 -24.81 33.68 -6.29
N PHE A 14 -26.00 33.08 -6.19
CA PHE A 14 -26.28 32.00 -5.23
C PHE A 14 -26.34 30.59 -5.85
N VAL A 15 -26.19 30.44 -7.17
CA VAL A 15 -26.16 29.12 -7.82
C VAL A 15 -24.72 28.61 -8.02
N VAL A 16 -23.71 29.47 -7.84
CA VAL A 16 -22.30 29.12 -7.97
C VAL A 16 -21.68 28.98 -6.58
N LEU A 17 -21.99 27.91 -5.85
CA LEU A 17 -21.08 27.30 -4.85
C LEU A 17 -21.67 26.06 -4.13
N ALA A 18 -22.76 25.47 -4.64
CA ALA A 18 -23.28 24.20 -4.12
C ALA A 18 -22.93 23.01 -5.04
N ALA A 19 -21.84 23.12 -5.81
CA ALA A 19 -21.08 21.95 -6.20
C ALA A 19 -20.35 21.49 -4.93
N GLY A 20 -21.10 20.90 -3.99
CA GLY A 20 -20.51 20.08 -2.96
C GLY A 20 -19.61 19.12 -3.70
N ALA A 21 -18.30 19.25 -3.49
CA ALA A 21 -17.37 18.20 -3.86
C ALA A 21 -17.99 16.94 -3.27
N ALA A 22 -18.56 16.09 -4.13
CA ALA A 22 -18.89 14.75 -3.75
C ALA A 22 -17.54 14.19 -3.29
N LEU A 23 -17.30 14.20 -1.98
CA LEU A 23 -16.22 13.47 -1.35
C LEU A 23 -16.48 12.05 -1.81
N ALA A 24 -15.78 11.65 -2.87
CA ALA A 24 -15.88 10.30 -3.40
C ALA A 24 -15.66 9.39 -2.20
N ALA A 25 -16.65 8.54 -1.91
CA ALA A 25 -16.54 7.63 -0.78
C ALA A 25 -15.23 6.86 -0.91
N PRO A 26 -14.52 6.58 0.20
CA PRO A 26 -13.24 5.89 0.14
C PRO A 26 -13.36 4.59 -0.67
N GLU A 27 -12.51 4.44 -1.69
CA GLU A 27 -12.43 3.22 -2.49
C GLU A 27 -11.86 2.12 -1.58
N ARG A 28 -12.51 0.95 -1.56
CA ARG A 28 -12.04 -0.21 -0.78
C ARG A 28 -11.87 -1.41 -1.69
N MET A 29 -10.72 -2.06 -1.59
CA MET A 29 -10.40 -3.29 -2.31
C MET A 29 -9.89 -4.34 -1.34
N ALA A 30 -10.51 -5.53 -1.35
CA ALA A 30 -10.01 -6.67 -0.59
C ALA A 30 -8.84 -7.32 -1.33
N ILE A 31 -7.76 -7.61 -0.59
CA ILE A 31 -6.61 -8.37 -1.04
C ILE A 31 -6.68 -9.71 -0.31
N TYR A 32 -6.97 -10.77 -1.05
CA TYR A 32 -7.04 -12.11 -0.48
C TYR A 32 -5.65 -12.56 -0.04
N MET A 33 -5.56 -13.04 1.20
CA MET A 33 -4.39 -13.75 1.72
C MET A 33 -4.78 -15.17 2.13
N THR A 34 -3.84 -16.10 2.04
CA THR A 34 -4.11 -17.54 2.19
C THR A 34 -4.25 -17.95 3.65
N VAL A 35 -3.45 -17.35 4.54
CA VAL A 35 -3.31 -17.75 5.96
C VAL A 35 -3.89 -16.68 6.88
N ALA A 36 -3.62 -15.41 6.61
CA ALA A 36 -4.01 -14.29 7.46
C ALA A 36 -5.42 -13.75 7.20
N GLY A 37 -6.15 -14.27 6.20
CA GLY A 37 -7.42 -13.69 5.75
C GLY A 37 -7.24 -12.36 5.01
N PRO A 38 -8.33 -11.71 4.57
CA PRO A 38 -8.23 -10.59 3.65
C PRO A 38 -7.62 -9.35 4.31
N LEU A 39 -6.74 -8.68 3.57
CA LEU A 39 -6.37 -7.29 3.82
C LEU A 39 -7.32 -6.36 3.06
N GLU A 40 -7.48 -5.13 3.53
CA GLU A 40 -8.20 -4.09 2.80
C GLU A 40 -7.23 -3.00 2.36
N LEU A 41 -7.19 -2.69 1.07
CA LEU A 41 -6.65 -1.44 0.57
C LEU A 41 -7.78 -0.40 0.56
N VAL A 42 -7.59 0.68 1.30
CA VAL A 42 -8.51 1.83 1.34
C VAL A 42 -7.82 3.02 0.70
N ARG A 43 -8.43 3.62 -0.32
CA ARG A 43 -7.97 4.88 -0.92
C ARG A 43 -8.97 5.98 -0.60
N ASP A 44 -8.48 7.02 0.06
CA ASP A 44 -9.27 8.19 0.47
C ASP A 44 -8.51 9.46 0.06
N GLY A 45 -8.99 10.09 -1.01
CA GLY A 45 -8.32 11.23 -1.64
C GLY A 45 -6.87 10.92 -2.03
N ALA A 46 -5.93 11.64 -1.43
CA ALA A 46 -4.48 11.46 -1.66
C ALA A 46 -3.85 10.37 -0.77
N THR A 47 -4.63 9.69 0.07
CA THR A 47 -4.11 8.72 1.04
C THR A 47 -4.49 7.30 0.64
N SER A 48 -3.51 6.39 0.68
CA SER A 48 -3.75 4.95 0.54
C SER A 48 -3.36 4.24 1.83
N SER A 49 -4.21 3.35 2.35
CA SER A 49 -3.98 2.63 3.60
C SER A 49 -4.22 1.13 3.41
N ILE A 50 -3.41 0.29 4.04
CA ILE A 50 -3.65 -1.15 4.17
C ILE A 50 -4.16 -1.43 5.57
N LEU A 51 -5.30 -2.11 5.67
CA LEU A 51 -5.93 -2.50 6.91
C LEU A 51 -5.92 -4.02 7.06
N LEU A 52 -5.69 -4.48 8.29
CA LEU A 52 -5.84 -5.85 8.73
C LEU A 52 -6.91 -5.89 9.82
N GLY A 53 -8.04 -6.55 9.56
CA GLY A 53 -9.16 -6.60 10.51
C GLY A 53 -9.67 -5.20 10.92
N GLY A 54 -9.67 -4.24 9.99
CA GLY A 54 -10.06 -2.85 10.23
C GLY A 54 -8.98 -1.96 10.86
N LYS A 55 -7.83 -2.50 11.27
CA LYS A 55 -6.70 -1.72 11.79
C LYS A 55 -5.72 -1.35 10.70
N VAL A 56 -5.36 -0.08 10.59
CA VAL A 56 -4.31 0.38 9.66
C VAL A 56 -2.96 -0.22 10.07
N ILE A 57 -2.32 -0.94 9.15
CA ILE A 57 -0.97 -1.52 9.31
C ILE A 57 0.07 -0.86 8.42
N HIS A 58 -0.37 -0.17 7.36
CA HIS A 58 0.48 0.62 6.48
C HIS A 58 -0.31 1.79 5.88
N GLN A 59 0.35 2.92 5.66
CA GLN A 59 -0.24 4.12 5.08
C GLN A 59 0.77 4.85 4.21
N SER A 60 0.32 5.35 3.06
CA SER A 60 1.10 6.17 2.14
C SER A 60 0.31 7.42 1.76
N GLN A 61 0.99 8.57 1.75
CA GLN A 61 0.43 9.87 1.37
C GLN A 61 0.92 10.26 -0.02
N GLY A 62 0.03 10.81 -0.85
CA GLY A 62 0.34 11.38 -2.16
C GLY A 62 0.67 10.37 -3.26
N ALA A 63 1.01 9.12 -2.92
CA ALA A 63 1.29 8.05 -3.88
C ALA A 63 0.15 7.04 -3.92
N SER A 64 -0.26 6.66 -5.13
CA SER A 64 -1.14 5.51 -5.31
C SER A 64 -0.38 4.24 -4.93
N LEU A 65 -0.93 3.51 -3.96
CA LEU A 65 -0.49 2.15 -3.69
C LEU A 65 -1.14 1.21 -4.69
N THR A 66 -0.31 0.47 -5.40
CA THR A 66 -0.75 -0.69 -6.18
C THR A 66 -0.26 -1.92 -5.45
N ALA A 67 -1.20 -2.66 -4.86
CA ALA A 67 -0.92 -3.95 -4.29
C ALA A 67 -0.69 -4.95 -5.42
N GLN A 68 0.46 -5.61 -5.43
CA GLN A 68 0.66 -6.84 -6.18
C GLN A 68 0.58 -7.95 -5.15
N SER A 69 -0.40 -8.84 -5.26
CA SER A 69 -0.69 -9.88 -4.26
C SER A 69 0.30 -11.05 -4.34
N TYR A 70 0.52 -11.73 -3.21
CA TYR A 70 1.66 -12.61 -2.96
C TYR A 70 1.30 -13.99 -2.41
N MET A 71 2.33 -14.81 -2.50
CA MET A 71 2.46 -16.20 -2.07
C MET A 71 2.45 -16.34 -0.55
N SER A 72 1.80 -17.40 -0.07
CA SER A 72 1.99 -17.93 1.28
C SER A 72 3.30 -18.71 1.35
N VAL A 73 4.06 -18.53 2.43
CA VAL A 73 5.33 -19.22 2.68
C VAL A 73 5.16 -20.14 3.88
N GLY A 74 5.33 -21.46 3.68
CA GLY A 74 5.40 -22.48 4.74
C GLY A 74 4.13 -23.31 4.98
N ASP A 75 4.18 -24.12 6.05
CA ASP A 75 3.06 -24.92 6.56
C ASP A 75 1.91 -23.99 7.02
N PRO A 76 0.63 -24.28 6.73
CA PRO A 76 -0.51 -23.45 7.18
C PRO A 76 -0.52 -23.10 8.67
N SER A 77 0.12 -23.91 9.52
CA SER A 77 0.22 -23.70 10.96
C SER A 77 1.30 -22.69 11.38
N ASP A 78 2.37 -22.53 10.60
CA ASP A 78 3.51 -21.65 10.91
C ASP A 78 3.82 -20.61 9.81
N GLY A 79 3.11 -20.67 8.70
CA GLY A 79 3.35 -19.86 7.51
C GLY A 79 2.89 -18.41 7.63
N TYR A 80 3.33 -17.59 6.69
CA TYR A 80 2.93 -16.19 6.59
C TYR A 80 2.58 -15.86 5.14
N ASP A 81 1.64 -14.95 4.97
CA ASP A 81 1.41 -14.33 3.69
C ASP A 81 2.31 -13.10 3.55
N ALA A 82 2.95 -12.97 2.39
CA ALA A 82 3.60 -11.72 2.00
C ALA A 82 2.62 -10.85 1.19
N LEU A 83 2.97 -9.59 0.97
CA LEU A 83 2.36 -8.67 0.02
C LEU A 83 3.40 -7.59 -0.31
N LEU A 84 3.70 -7.35 -1.60
CA LEU A 84 4.44 -6.15 -2.00
C LEU A 84 3.49 -5.06 -2.41
N LEU A 85 3.69 -3.91 -1.78
CA LEU A 85 3.02 -2.66 -2.12
C LEU A 85 3.96 -1.87 -3.00
N ARG A 86 3.60 -1.73 -4.27
CA ARG A 86 4.33 -0.87 -5.19
C ARG A 86 3.96 0.58 -4.92
N HIS A 87 4.96 1.41 -4.69
CA HIS A 87 4.81 2.85 -4.63
C HIS A 87 5.16 3.44 -6.00
N GLY A 88 4.23 4.19 -6.60
CA GLY A 88 4.52 5.06 -7.74
C GLY A 88 5.06 6.40 -7.24
N VAL A 89 6.29 6.44 -6.74
CA VAL A 89 6.92 7.70 -6.34
C VAL A 89 7.53 8.36 -7.57
N GLY A 90 7.21 9.63 -7.81
CA GLY A 90 7.70 10.41 -8.97
C GLY A 90 9.18 10.77 -8.92
N ASP A 91 9.99 9.98 -8.23
CA ASP A 91 11.45 10.13 -8.15
C ASP A 91 12.08 9.55 -9.43
N ALA A 92 12.84 10.37 -10.15
CA ALA A 92 13.48 9.96 -11.40
C ALA A 92 14.61 8.93 -11.18
N GLU A 93 15.27 8.95 -10.03
CA GLU A 93 16.37 8.03 -9.71
C GLU A 93 15.85 6.71 -9.12
N CYS A 94 14.70 6.76 -8.45
CA CYS A 94 14.07 5.64 -7.77
C CYS A 94 12.54 5.55 -8.07
N PRO A 95 12.14 5.38 -9.34
CA PRO A 95 10.75 5.55 -9.77
C PRO A 95 9.78 4.50 -9.21
N ILE A 96 10.31 3.39 -8.71
CA ILE A 96 9.52 2.29 -8.16
C ILE A 96 10.19 1.77 -6.90
N THR A 97 9.52 1.95 -5.76
CA THR A 97 9.85 1.28 -4.51
C THR A 97 8.77 0.28 -4.15
N PHE A 98 9.16 -0.76 -3.43
CA PHE A 98 8.25 -1.76 -2.90
C PHE A 98 8.36 -1.82 -1.39
N ASP A 99 7.23 -1.78 -0.70
CA ASP A 99 7.15 -2.10 0.71
C ASP A 99 6.68 -3.55 0.85
N LEU A 100 7.36 -4.34 1.68
CA LEU A 100 6.99 -5.72 1.97
C LEU A 100 6.16 -5.79 3.23
N VAL A 101 4.89 -6.14 3.08
CA VAL A 101 3.99 -6.48 4.19
C VAL A 101 4.01 -7.99 4.38
N THR A 102 4.13 -8.42 5.63
CA THR A 102 4.03 -9.84 6.01
C THR A 102 3.01 -9.98 7.11
N VAL A 103 2.18 -11.02 7.05
CA VAL A 103 1.13 -11.28 8.02
C VAL A 103 1.07 -12.78 8.32
N GLY A 104 1.14 -13.14 9.59
CA GLY A 104 1.00 -14.54 10.01
C GLY A 104 -0.44 -14.96 10.29
N ALA A 105 -0.63 -16.26 10.51
CA ALA A 105 -1.90 -16.82 10.99
C ALA A 105 -2.41 -16.15 12.27
N ASP A 106 -1.47 -15.75 13.15
CA ASP A 106 -1.68 -15.04 14.41
C ASP A 106 -2.10 -13.57 14.24
N LYS A 107 -2.23 -13.08 13.00
CA LYS A 107 -2.50 -11.67 12.64
C LYS A 107 -1.39 -10.70 13.05
N ALA A 108 -0.24 -11.18 13.52
CA ALA A 108 0.91 -10.31 13.71
C ALA A 108 1.45 -9.92 12.33
N SER A 109 1.68 -8.62 12.12
CA SER A 109 2.13 -8.08 10.84
C SER A 109 3.44 -7.31 10.96
N LEU A 110 4.27 -7.35 9.93
CA LEU A 110 5.47 -6.52 9.80
C LEU A 110 5.51 -5.87 8.42
N VAL A 111 5.81 -4.57 8.39
CA VAL A 111 6.06 -3.82 7.16
C VAL A 111 7.54 -3.52 7.06
N THR A 112 8.18 -3.96 5.98
CA THR A 112 9.55 -3.64 5.64
C THR A 112 9.55 -2.64 4.49
N PRO A 113 9.80 -1.35 4.75
CA PRO A 113 9.72 -0.33 3.72
C PRO A 113 10.90 -0.42 2.75
N ASN A 114 10.67 -0.03 1.50
CA ASN A 114 11.68 0.05 0.43
C ASN A 114 12.56 -1.22 0.36
N ILE A 115 11.93 -2.40 0.35
CA ILE A 115 12.62 -3.69 0.39
C ILE A 115 13.58 -3.84 -0.79
N ASN A 116 13.23 -3.29 -1.96
CA ASN A 116 14.03 -3.37 -3.17
C ASN A 116 15.17 -2.33 -3.22
N LYS A 117 15.26 -1.38 -2.29
CA LYS A 117 16.31 -0.34 -2.23
C LYS A 117 16.57 0.31 -3.60
N CYS A 118 15.52 0.74 -4.29
CA CYS A 118 15.57 1.33 -5.64
C CYS A 118 16.08 0.42 -6.77
N SER A 119 16.36 -0.85 -6.49
CA SER A 119 16.70 -1.84 -7.52
C SER A 119 15.43 -2.35 -8.19
N ARG A 120 15.51 -2.66 -9.47
CA ARG A 120 14.39 -3.24 -10.22
C ARG A 120 14.09 -4.63 -9.69
N LEU A 121 12.84 -4.89 -9.30
CA LEU A 121 12.42 -6.25 -8.93
C LEU A 121 12.25 -7.10 -10.19
N VAL A 122 12.97 -8.22 -10.26
CA VAL A 122 13.02 -9.10 -11.44
C VAL A 122 12.17 -10.35 -11.22
N SER A 123 12.33 -11.00 -10.07
CA SER A 123 11.57 -12.20 -9.74
C SER A 123 11.48 -12.39 -8.24
N ILE A 124 10.56 -13.27 -7.86
CA ILE A 124 10.23 -13.56 -6.47
C ILE A 124 10.02 -15.04 -6.38
N ASN A 125 10.80 -15.67 -5.53
CA ASN A 125 10.79 -17.10 -5.35
C ASN A 125 10.60 -17.42 -3.88
N VAL A 126 10.05 -18.60 -3.61
CA VAL A 126 9.98 -19.16 -2.26
C VAL A 126 10.95 -20.32 -2.22
N ASP A 127 11.85 -20.28 -1.24
CA ASP A 127 12.82 -21.33 -0.98
C ASP A 127 12.75 -21.72 0.50
N GLY A 128 12.13 -22.87 0.78
CA GLY A 128 11.82 -23.29 2.15
C GLY A 128 10.94 -22.28 2.89
N ASP A 129 11.48 -21.70 3.96
CA ASP A 129 10.84 -20.69 4.82
C ASP A 129 11.21 -19.24 4.45
N LYS A 130 11.89 -19.05 3.32
CA LYS A 130 12.37 -17.74 2.87
C LYS A 130 11.62 -17.25 1.63
N LEU A 131 11.40 -15.95 1.61
CA LEU A 131 11.02 -15.21 0.41
C LEU A 131 12.29 -14.62 -0.21
N MET A 132 12.59 -15.00 -1.45
CA MET A 132 13.77 -14.61 -2.20
C MET A 132 13.38 -13.58 -3.25
N LEU A 133 13.76 -12.32 -3.06
CA LEU A 133 13.51 -11.25 -4.03
C LEU A 133 14.76 -11.04 -4.86
N VAL A 134 14.68 -11.35 -6.15
CA VAL A 134 15.76 -11.12 -7.10
C VAL A 134 15.60 -9.70 -7.63
N THR A 135 16.63 -8.89 -7.45
CA THR A 135 16.66 -7.49 -7.84
C THR A 135 17.82 -7.21 -8.79
N GLU A 136 17.67 -6.22 -9.65
CA GLU A 136 18.71 -5.77 -10.59
C GLU A 136 19.01 -4.29 -10.35
N LYS A 137 20.28 -3.98 -10.12
CA LYS A 137 20.77 -2.61 -9.96
C LYS A 137 20.91 -1.92 -11.31
N GLN A 138 21.02 -0.59 -11.31
CA GLN A 138 21.23 0.21 -12.53
C GLN A 138 22.48 -0.21 -13.33
N ASN A 139 23.49 -0.79 -12.67
CA ASN A 139 24.69 -1.32 -13.34
C ASN A 139 24.53 -2.74 -13.92
N GLY A 140 23.31 -3.28 -13.95
CA GLY A 140 23.00 -4.62 -14.45
C GLY A 140 23.36 -5.77 -13.50
N ARG A 141 23.91 -5.48 -12.31
CA ARG A 141 24.22 -6.52 -11.33
C ARG A 141 22.95 -7.00 -10.64
N THR A 142 22.73 -8.30 -10.67
CA THR A 142 21.66 -8.96 -9.91
C THR A 142 22.08 -9.18 -8.45
N GLU A 143 21.15 -8.95 -7.53
CA GLU A 143 21.28 -9.25 -6.10
C GLU A 143 20.04 -9.97 -5.60
N VAL A 144 20.23 -10.90 -4.67
CA VAL A 144 19.13 -11.62 -4.02
C VAL A 144 18.96 -11.08 -2.61
N ILE A 145 17.75 -10.62 -2.32
CA ILE A 145 17.34 -10.21 -0.99
C ILE A 145 16.61 -11.40 -0.37
N GLU A 146 17.24 -12.02 0.62
CA GLU A 146 16.61 -13.06 1.42
C GLU A 146 15.79 -12.41 2.52
N TYR A 147 14.49 -12.68 2.53
CA TYR A 147 13.61 -12.30 3.63
C TYR A 147 13.18 -13.55 4.38
N ASN A 148 13.39 -13.54 5.70
CA ASN A 148 12.79 -14.49 6.62
C ASN A 148 11.83 -13.77 7.56
N ASP A 149 10.84 -14.53 8.03
CA ASP A 149 9.77 -14.01 8.89
C ASP A 149 10.18 -13.94 10.37
N ALA A 150 11.45 -14.21 10.68
CA ALA A 150 11.96 -14.22 12.05
C ALA A 150 11.75 -12.87 12.76
N LYS A 151 11.84 -11.75 12.04
CA LYS A 151 11.62 -10.40 12.61
C LYS A 151 10.17 -10.18 13.05
N ARG A 152 9.19 -10.67 12.28
CA ARG A 152 7.77 -10.59 12.64
C ARG A 152 7.49 -11.42 13.88
N ARG A 153 8.04 -12.65 13.92
CA ARG A 153 7.95 -13.58 15.08
C ARG A 153 8.66 -13.06 16.33
N GLY A 154 9.79 -12.35 16.17
CA GLY A 154 10.62 -11.84 17.27
C GLY A 154 10.19 -10.49 17.85
N GLY A 155 9.41 -9.69 17.10
CA GLY A 155 8.94 -8.36 17.53
C GLY A 155 7.99 -8.35 18.74
N GLY A 156 7.53 -9.51 19.19
CA GLY A 156 6.73 -9.69 20.41
C GLY A 156 7.53 -9.81 21.71
N LYS A 157 8.86 -9.96 21.66
CA LYS A 157 9.71 -9.91 22.87
C LYS A 157 10.34 -8.52 22.99
N LYS A 158 9.60 -7.59 23.58
CA LYS A 158 10.20 -6.39 24.17
C LYS A 158 10.91 -6.81 25.48
N PRO A 159 12.11 -6.29 25.81
CA PRO A 159 12.64 -6.39 27.17
C PRO A 159 11.69 -5.71 28.17
#